data_AF-A0A4P6UR88-F1
#
_entry.id   AF-A0A4P6UR88-F1
#
_cell.length_a   1.000
_cell.length_b   1.000
_cell.length_c   1.000
_cell.angle_alpha   90.00
_cell.angle_beta   90.00
_cell.angle_gamma   90.00
#
_symmetry.space_group_name_H-M   'P 1'
#
loop_
_entity.id
_entity.type
_entity.pdbx_description
1 polymer ?
#
loop_
_entity_poly.entity_id
_entity_poly.type
_entity_poly.pdbx_seq_one_letter_code
_entity_poly.pdbx_strand_id
1 'polypeptide(L)'
;MLMTVPSKNGNILIREQSAIYISNIIEHKKVEGGPFVKWAGGKSKLVEIILNIVARHINLDEIEHYIEPFVGGGAMFFYLASRYQFKSYTIIDINLDLINAYRAIKENPILLVKEMDKIQNKYNDFSCFNDKEMFYYEIRDKYNNYANKENLFEFIDFNRAAQFIFLNKSGFNGLYRVNKSGDYNVPFGKKEKIKIYCILQ
;
A
#
# COMPACT_ATOMS: atom_id res chain seq x y z
N MET A 1 20.19 -1.89 -3.01
CA MET A 1 21.27 -2.64 -3.70
C MET A 1 20.62 -3.33 -4.89
N LEU A 2 20.71 -2.73 -6.08
CA LEU A 2 20.29 -3.38 -7.32
C LEU A 2 21.31 -4.48 -7.61
N MET A 3 20.91 -5.74 -7.49
CA MET A 3 21.76 -6.85 -7.93
C MET A 3 21.59 -7.01 -9.43
N THR A 4 22.64 -6.67 -10.19
CA THR A 4 22.73 -6.93 -11.62
C THR A 4 23.27 -8.34 -11.83
N VAL A 5 22.64 -9.12 -12.72
CA VAL A 5 23.22 -10.37 -13.24
C VAL A 5 23.72 -10.09 -14.65
N PRO A 6 25.02 -10.29 -14.96
CA PRO A 6 25.54 -10.01 -16.29
C PRO A 6 24.98 -10.98 -17.33
N SER A 7 24.46 -10.46 -18.44
CA SER A 7 24.12 -11.24 -19.64
C SER A 7 25.34 -11.35 -20.55
N LYS A 8 25.58 -12.54 -21.13
CA LYS A 8 26.76 -12.85 -21.97
C LYS A 8 26.85 -12.08 -23.30
N ASN A 9 25.83 -11.30 -23.68
CA ASN A 9 25.76 -10.62 -24.98
C ASN A 9 25.70 -9.09 -24.90
N GLY A 10 26.33 -8.46 -23.89
CA GLY A 10 26.56 -7.00 -23.86
C GLY A 10 25.31 -6.10 -23.75
N ASN A 11 24.10 -6.65 -23.91
CA ASN A 11 22.85 -5.96 -23.61
C ASN A 11 22.56 -6.08 -22.11
N ILE A 12 22.59 -4.94 -21.44
CA ILE A 12 22.09 -4.79 -20.07
C ILE A 12 20.56 -4.96 -20.15
N LEU A 13 20.09 -6.18 -19.92
CA LEU A 13 18.68 -6.42 -19.62
C LEU A 13 18.46 -5.98 -18.17
N ILE A 14 18.00 -4.74 -18.01
CA ILE A 14 17.29 -4.36 -16.78
C ILE A 14 16.01 -5.19 -16.80
N ARG A 15 15.94 -6.28 -16.01
CA ARG A 15 14.65 -6.91 -15.72
C ARG A 15 13.82 -5.86 -14.96
N GLU A 16 12.82 -5.30 -15.62
CA GLU A 16 11.84 -4.32 -15.10
C GLU A 16 10.95 -4.85 -13.95
N GLN A 17 11.37 -5.88 -13.21
CA GLN A 17 10.58 -6.45 -12.13
C GLN A 17 10.91 -5.76 -10.79
N SER A 18 10.46 -4.51 -10.64
CA SER A 18 10.13 -3.90 -9.33
C SER A 18 9.66 -2.44 -9.40
N ALA A 19 9.68 -1.78 -10.56
CA ALA A 19 9.11 -0.45 -10.69
C ALA A 19 7.64 -0.55 -11.07
N ILE A 20 6.73 -0.34 -10.12
CA ILE A 20 5.32 -0.14 -10.46
C ILE A 20 5.17 1.31 -10.93
N TYR A 21 5.14 1.43 -12.26
CA TYR A 21 4.96 2.68 -12.98
C TYR A 21 3.50 3.14 -12.82
N ILE A 22 3.29 4.20 -12.05
CA ILE A 22 2.01 4.93 -12.03
C ILE A 22 2.14 6.08 -13.03
N SER A 23 2.18 5.79 -14.33
CA SER A 23 1.88 6.83 -15.31
C SER A 23 0.40 6.82 -15.64
N ASN A 24 -0.25 7.96 -15.44
CA ASN A 24 -0.66 8.82 -16.54
C ASN A 24 -1.48 9.96 -15.94
N ILE A 25 -1.08 11.17 -16.36
CA ILE A 25 -1.75 12.47 -16.33
C ILE A 25 -2.97 12.47 -15.39
N ILE A 26 -2.72 12.86 -14.13
CA ILE A 26 -3.80 13.35 -13.30
C ILE A 26 -4.33 14.60 -14.02
N GLU A 27 -5.50 14.52 -14.63
CA GLU A 27 -6.27 15.72 -14.99
C GLU A 27 -6.34 16.60 -13.75
N HIS A 28 -5.59 17.71 -13.75
CA HIS A 28 -5.59 18.88 -12.86
C HIS A 28 -6.32 18.79 -11.49
N LYS A 29 -6.23 17.67 -10.78
CA LYS A 29 -6.84 17.46 -9.48
C LYS A 29 -5.78 17.17 -8.45
N LYS A 30 -5.76 18.02 -7.44
CA LYS A 30 -4.95 17.85 -6.23
C LYS A 30 -5.28 16.47 -5.63
N VAL A 31 -4.27 15.70 -5.24
CA VAL A 31 -4.51 14.39 -4.62
C VAL A 31 -5.02 14.64 -3.21
N GLU A 32 -6.31 14.39 -2.98
CA GLU A 32 -6.91 14.39 -1.64
C GLU A 32 -6.88 12.96 -1.10
N GLY A 33 -5.97 12.71 -0.16
CA GLY A 33 -5.76 11.37 0.39
C GLY A 33 -4.65 11.32 1.44
N GLY A 34 -4.51 10.18 2.08
CA GLY A 34 -3.49 9.94 3.09
C GLY A 34 -3.19 8.46 3.25
N PRO A 35 -2.19 8.11 4.09
CA PRO A 35 -1.82 6.72 4.34
C PRO A 35 -3.02 5.84 4.71
N PHE A 36 -3.30 4.84 3.87
CA PHE A 36 -4.45 3.95 4.07
C PHE A 36 -4.13 2.78 5.02
N VAL A 37 -2.86 2.46 5.23
CA VAL A 37 -2.37 1.42 6.16
C VAL A 37 -1.46 2.00 7.24
N LYS A 38 -1.43 1.37 8.41
CA LYS A 38 -0.36 1.61 9.38
C LYS A 38 0.90 0.92 8.87
N TRP A 39 1.99 1.68 8.78
CA TRP A 39 3.25 1.18 8.27
C TRP A 39 4.39 1.56 9.22
N ALA A 40 5.26 0.59 9.52
CA ALA A 40 6.45 0.86 10.31
C ALA A 40 7.32 1.90 9.59
N GLY A 41 7.85 2.87 10.33
CA GLY A 41 8.62 3.98 9.74
C GLY A 41 7.77 5.02 9.00
N GLY A 42 6.45 5.06 9.24
CA GLY A 42 5.56 6.08 8.69
C GLY A 42 6.07 7.50 8.99
N LYS A 43 6.29 8.27 7.92
CA LYS A 43 6.99 9.56 7.98
C LYS A 43 6.09 10.75 8.33
N SER A 44 4.81 10.54 8.64
CA SER A 44 3.82 11.62 8.79
C SER A 44 4.24 12.73 9.75
N LYS A 45 4.95 12.43 10.84
CA LYS A 45 5.47 13.42 11.79
C LYS A 45 6.74 14.16 11.32
N LEU A 46 7.44 13.62 10.33
CA LEU A 46 8.71 14.13 9.82
C LEU A 46 8.57 14.84 8.47
N VAL A 47 7.43 14.70 7.79
CA VAL A 47 7.27 15.21 6.41
C VAL A 47 7.59 16.71 6.33
N GLU A 48 7.05 17.52 7.24
CA GLU A 48 7.29 18.96 7.24
C GLU A 48 8.75 19.33 7.48
N ILE A 49 9.41 18.62 8.39
CA ILE A 49 10.83 18.83 8.69
C ILE A 49 11.67 18.52 7.46
N ILE A 50 11.41 17.39 6.80
CA ILE A 50 12.13 16.96 5.59
C ILE A 50 11.93 17.99 4.47
N LEU A 51 10.69 18.44 4.24
CA LEU A 51 10.40 19.40 3.18
C LEU A 51 11.00 20.77 3.42
N ASN A 52 11.00 21.25 4.66
CA ASN A 52 11.66 22.51 4.99
C ASN A 52 13.17 22.48 4.71
N ILE A 53 13.81 21.32 4.81
CA ILE A 53 15.23 21.14 4.45
C ILE A 53 15.39 21.06 2.93
N VAL A 54 14.55 20.28 2.25
CA VAL A 54 14.60 20.11 0.78
C VAL A 54 14.33 21.43 0.06
N ALA A 55 13.30 22.18 0.48
CA ALA A 55 12.88 23.44 -0.13
C ALA A 55 13.93 24.56 -0.03
N ARG A 56 14.94 24.43 0.85
CA ARG A 56 16.07 25.36 0.91
C ARG A 56 17.08 25.17 -0.23
N HIS A 57 17.06 24.00 -0.87
CA HIS A 57 18.06 23.61 -1.86
C HIS A 57 17.43 23.38 -3.25
N ILE A 58 16.13 23.13 -3.31
CA ILE A 58 15.41 22.75 -4.52
C ILE A 58 14.08 23.49 -4.54
N ASN A 59 13.75 24.10 -5.69
CA ASN A 59 12.40 24.59 -5.93
C ASN A 59 11.48 23.42 -6.30
N LEU A 60 10.56 23.05 -5.40
CA LEU A 60 9.65 21.93 -5.62
C LEU A 60 8.66 22.17 -6.76
N ASP A 61 8.39 23.43 -7.12
CA ASP A 61 7.50 23.77 -8.24
C ASP A 61 8.17 23.54 -9.62
N GLU A 62 9.49 23.42 -9.67
CA GLU A 62 10.26 23.13 -10.91
C GLU A 62 10.48 21.62 -11.13
N ILE A 63 10.11 20.78 -10.16
CA ILE A 63 10.28 19.33 -10.28
C ILE A 63 9.18 18.78 -11.19
N GLU A 64 9.57 18.03 -12.22
CA GLU A 64 8.61 17.39 -13.11
C GLU A 64 8.21 15.99 -12.64
N HIS A 65 9.12 15.28 -11.98
CA HIS A 65 8.95 13.86 -11.66
C HIS A 65 9.25 13.58 -10.20
N TYR A 66 8.27 13.04 -9.47
CA TYR A 66 8.45 12.54 -8.12
C TYR A 66 8.72 11.04 -8.13
N ILE A 67 9.77 10.61 -7.45
CA ILE A 67 10.13 9.19 -7.32
C ILE A 67 10.37 8.86 -5.85
N GLU A 68 9.60 7.93 -5.28
CA GLU A 68 9.76 7.41 -3.92
C GLU A 68 10.06 5.91 -3.95
N PRO A 69 11.34 5.51 -3.85
CA PRO A 69 11.74 4.11 -3.99
C PRO A 69 11.30 3.20 -2.83
N PHE A 70 10.83 3.77 -1.72
CA PHE A 70 10.41 3.08 -0.50
C PHE A 70 9.16 3.74 0.08
N VAL A 71 8.04 3.65 -0.65
CA VAL A 71 6.82 4.40 -0.33
C VAL A 71 6.22 4.00 1.02
N GLY A 72 6.26 2.72 1.38
CA GLY A 72 5.56 2.21 2.56
C GLY A 72 4.10 2.69 2.61
N GLY A 73 3.68 3.30 3.72
CA GLY A 73 2.34 3.88 3.84
C GLY A 73 2.10 5.16 3.02
N GLY A 74 3.11 5.72 2.35
CA GLY A 74 2.98 6.86 1.43
C GLY A 74 2.79 8.22 2.09
N ALA A 75 3.23 8.39 3.34
CA ALA A 75 3.07 9.66 4.07
C ALA A 75 3.70 10.85 3.33
N MET A 76 4.88 10.65 2.73
CA MET A 76 5.59 11.66 1.96
C MET A 76 4.88 11.93 0.63
N PHE A 77 4.59 10.87 -0.12
CA PHE A 77 3.81 10.92 -1.36
C PHE A 77 2.50 11.70 -1.21
N PHE A 78 1.61 11.31 -0.29
CA PHE A 78 0.31 11.98 -0.12
C PHE A 78 0.47 13.45 0.31
N TYR A 79 1.46 13.76 1.15
CA TYR A 79 1.69 15.14 1.58
C TYR A 79 2.14 16.04 0.42
N LEU A 80 3.05 15.54 -0.42
CA LEU A 80 3.54 16.28 -1.59
C LEU A 80 2.49 16.37 -2.69
N ALA A 81 1.84 15.25 -3.05
CA ALA A 81 0.83 15.20 -4.10
C ALA A 81 -0.43 16.03 -3.76
N SER A 82 -0.65 16.32 -2.48
CA SER A 82 -1.69 17.25 -2.00
C SER A 82 -1.21 18.69 -1.92
N ARG A 83 -0.01 19.06 -2.39
CA ARG A 83 0.51 20.44 -2.33
C ARG A 83 1.16 20.89 -3.63
N TYR A 84 1.81 19.97 -4.33
CA TYR A 84 2.56 20.20 -5.56
C TYR A 84 1.95 19.39 -6.70
N GLN A 85 2.12 19.86 -7.92
CA GLN A 85 1.65 19.20 -9.14
C GLN A 85 2.84 18.77 -10.00
N PHE A 86 3.37 17.58 -9.73
CA PHE A 86 4.37 16.96 -10.61
C PHE A 86 3.70 16.38 -11.87
N LYS A 87 4.42 16.34 -12.99
CA LYS A 87 3.97 15.70 -14.24
C LYS A 87 3.81 14.19 -14.07
N SER A 88 4.64 13.55 -13.23
CA SER A 88 4.47 12.14 -12.89
C SER A 88 4.90 11.80 -11.47
N TYR A 89 4.32 10.71 -10.95
CA TYR A 89 4.60 10.17 -9.63
C TYR A 89 4.95 8.69 -9.77
N THR A 90 6.13 8.29 -9.30
CA THR A 90 6.58 6.90 -9.27
C THR A 90 6.77 6.50 -7.81
N ILE A 91 5.99 5.53 -7.35
CA ILE A 91 6.14 4.96 -6.01
C ILE A 91 6.54 3.49 -6.12
N ILE A 92 7.50 3.08 -5.30
CA ILE A 92 8.06 1.73 -5.35
C ILE A 92 8.12 1.19 -3.92
N ASP A 93 7.83 -0.10 -3.79
CA ASP A 93 8.10 -0.88 -2.60
C ASP A 93 8.36 -2.32 -3.03
N ILE A 94 9.11 -3.06 -2.21
CA ILE A 94 9.37 -4.49 -2.44
C ILE A 94 8.13 -5.33 -2.11
N ASN A 95 7.21 -4.80 -1.30
CA ASN A 95 6.01 -5.50 -0.87
C ASN A 95 4.92 -5.48 -1.95
N LEU A 96 4.71 -6.62 -2.63
CA LEU A 96 3.71 -6.75 -3.68
C LEU A 96 2.27 -6.59 -3.22
N ASP A 97 1.96 -6.98 -1.98
CA ASP A 97 0.62 -6.82 -1.43
C ASP A 97 0.29 -5.35 -1.20
N LEU A 98 1.28 -4.58 -0.72
CA LEU A 98 1.18 -3.13 -0.58
C LEU A 98 0.96 -2.47 -1.94
N ILE A 99 1.77 -2.83 -2.95
CA ILE A 99 1.63 -2.19 -4.25
C ILE A 99 0.35 -2.63 -4.97
N ASN A 100 -0.07 -3.88 -4.87
CA ASN A 100 -1.38 -4.32 -5.35
C ASN A 100 -2.51 -3.50 -4.70
N ALA A 101 -2.42 -3.17 -3.41
CA ALA A 101 -3.39 -2.29 -2.76
C ALA A 101 -3.37 -0.86 -3.33
N TYR A 102 -2.19 -0.26 -3.56
CA TYR A 102 -2.09 1.03 -4.26
C TYR A 102 -2.70 0.99 -5.66
N ARG A 103 -2.42 -0.06 -6.45
CA ARG A 103 -2.98 -0.26 -7.79
C ARG A 103 -4.50 -0.41 -7.74
N ALA A 104 -5.04 -1.19 -6.80
CA ALA A 104 -6.47 -1.36 -6.62
C ALA A 104 -7.18 -0.04 -6.27
N ILE A 105 -6.57 0.79 -5.40
CA ILE A 105 -7.08 2.13 -5.06
C ILE A 105 -7.11 3.02 -6.30
N LYS A 106 -6.05 2.98 -7.12
CA LYS A 106 -5.96 3.77 -8.36
C LYS A 106 -6.99 3.32 -9.41
N GLU A 107 -7.10 2.03 -9.63
CA GLU A 107 -7.83 1.45 -10.76
C GLU A 107 -9.35 1.52 -10.56
N ASN A 108 -9.84 1.02 -9.42
CA ASN A 108 -11.27 0.98 -9.17
C ASN A 108 -11.55 1.04 -7.66
N PRO A 109 -11.54 2.24 -7.06
CA PRO A 109 -11.76 2.41 -5.63
C PRO A 109 -13.16 1.94 -5.19
N ILE A 110 -14.17 2.03 -6.07
CA ILE A 110 -15.54 1.57 -5.77
C ILE A 110 -15.57 0.05 -5.62
N LEU A 111 -14.93 -0.68 -6.54
CA LEU A 111 -14.81 -2.14 -6.44
C LEU A 111 -14.01 -2.55 -5.20
N LEU A 112 -12.91 -1.86 -4.91
CA LEU A 112 -12.14 -2.14 -3.68
C LEU A 112 -12.99 -1.92 -2.43
N VAL A 113 -13.76 -0.83 -2.36
CA VAL A 113 -14.69 -0.56 -1.25
C VAL A 113 -15.72 -1.68 -1.12
N LYS A 114 -16.30 -2.15 -2.22
CA LYS A 114 -17.24 -3.29 -2.20
C LYS A 114 -16.61 -4.56 -1.61
N GLU A 115 -15.37 -4.89 -1.95
CA GLU A 115 -14.67 -6.05 -1.39
C GLU A 115 -14.31 -5.85 0.09
N MET A 116 -13.92 -4.63 0.47
CA MET A 116 -13.66 -4.24 1.86
C MET A 116 -14.92 -4.32 2.72
N ASP A 117 -16.08 -3.89 2.21
CA ASP A 117 -17.35 -3.92 2.93
C ASP A 117 -17.77 -5.34 3.30
N LYS A 118 -17.57 -6.32 2.40
CA LYS A 118 -17.88 -7.72 2.71
C LYS A 118 -17.15 -8.22 3.95
N ILE A 119 -15.85 -7.93 4.05
CA ILE A 119 -15.01 -8.38 5.17
C ILE A 119 -15.28 -7.55 6.42
N GLN A 120 -15.39 -6.22 6.28
CA GLN A 120 -15.63 -5.29 7.38
C GLN A 120 -16.98 -5.56 8.06
N ASN A 121 -18.06 -5.69 7.29
CA ASN A 121 -19.40 -5.85 7.82
C ASN A 121 -19.52 -7.20 8.54
N LYS A 122 -19.06 -8.28 7.92
CA LYS A 122 -19.01 -9.60 8.57
C LYS A 122 -18.23 -9.57 9.89
N TYR A 123 -17.07 -8.91 9.93
CA TYR A 123 -16.31 -8.74 11.18
C TYR A 123 -17.09 -7.96 12.24
N ASN A 124 -17.74 -6.86 11.83
CA ASN A 124 -18.45 -5.96 12.74
C ASN A 124 -19.76 -6.56 13.26
N ASP A 125 -20.39 -7.49 12.53
CA ASP A 125 -21.63 -8.18 12.90
C ASP A 125 -21.43 -9.19 14.05
N PHE A 126 -20.22 -9.72 14.22
CA PHE A 126 -19.93 -10.59 15.37
C PHE A 126 -20.03 -9.82 16.69
N SER A 127 -20.72 -10.41 17.66
CA SER A 127 -20.97 -9.81 18.97
C SER A 127 -19.85 -10.07 19.98
N CYS A 128 -19.11 -11.18 19.84
CA CYS A 128 -18.06 -11.57 20.78
C CYS A 128 -16.66 -11.58 20.12
N PHE A 129 -15.61 -11.46 20.95
CA PHE A 129 -14.23 -11.48 20.46
C PHE A 129 -13.80 -12.84 19.92
N ASN A 130 -14.36 -13.94 20.42
CA ASN A 130 -14.00 -15.28 19.98
C ASN A 130 -14.34 -15.48 18.49
N ASP A 131 -15.54 -15.07 18.07
CA ASP A 131 -15.95 -15.18 16.66
C ASP A 131 -15.16 -14.23 15.75
N LYS A 132 -14.87 -13.01 16.25
CA LYS A 132 -13.99 -12.06 15.54
C LYS A 132 -12.57 -12.60 15.36
N GLU A 133 -12.05 -13.30 16.36
CA GLU A 133 -10.73 -13.92 16.32
C GLU A 133 -10.69 -15.10 15.34
N MET A 134 -11.70 -15.98 15.38
CA MET A 134 -11.84 -17.06 14.40
C MET A 134 -11.93 -16.50 12.97
N PHE A 135 -12.73 -15.47 12.75
CA PHE A 135 -12.85 -14.83 11.45
C PHE A 135 -11.56 -14.13 11.00
N TYR A 136 -10.83 -13.49 11.92
CA TYR A 136 -9.53 -12.91 11.63
C TYR A 136 -8.54 -13.96 11.11
N TYR A 137 -8.46 -15.12 11.78
CA TYR A 137 -7.58 -16.20 11.36
C TYR A 137 -8.06 -16.89 10.07
N GLU A 138 -9.36 -17.01 9.84
CA GLU A 138 -9.92 -17.47 8.55
C GLU A 138 -9.42 -16.59 7.38
N ILE A 139 -9.49 -15.26 7.54
CA ILE A 139 -8.99 -14.32 6.51
C ILE A 139 -7.48 -14.39 6.39
N ARG A 140 -6.74 -14.55 7.51
CA ARG A 140 -5.29 -14.70 7.49
C ARG A 140 -4.85 -15.97 6.76
N ASP A 141 -5.57 -17.08 6.92
CA ASP A 141 -5.26 -18.33 6.26
C ASP A 141 -5.55 -18.25 4.76
N LYS A 142 -6.65 -17.62 4.35
CA LYS A 142 -6.90 -17.30 2.93
C LYS A 142 -5.81 -16.41 2.34
N TYR A 143 -5.34 -15.44 3.13
CA TYR A 143 -4.25 -14.57 2.73
C TYR A 143 -2.92 -15.34 2.59
N ASN A 144 -2.58 -16.25 3.50
CA ASN A 144 -1.33 -17.00 3.38
C ASN A 144 -1.37 -18.04 2.26
N ASN A 145 -2.54 -18.65 1.99
CA ASN A 145 -2.73 -19.65 0.94
C ASN A 145 -3.04 -19.05 -0.45
N TYR A 146 -2.72 -17.78 -0.68
CA TYR A 146 -2.99 -17.11 -1.96
C TYR A 146 -1.99 -17.57 -3.05
N ALA A 147 -2.48 -18.38 -4.00
CA ALA A 147 -1.65 -19.04 -5.01
C ALA A 147 -0.94 -18.09 -5.98
N ASN A 148 -1.51 -16.91 -6.25
CA ASN A 148 -1.06 -16.02 -7.33
C ASN A 148 -0.18 -14.86 -6.85
N LYS A 149 0.55 -15.03 -5.73
CA LYS A 149 1.33 -13.94 -5.11
C LYS A 149 2.39 -13.37 -6.05
N GLU A 150 3.06 -14.23 -6.81
CA GLU A 150 4.09 -13.83 -7.79
C GLU A 150 3.49 -13.10 -9.01
N ASN A 151 2.21 -13.33 -9.31
CA ASN A 151 1.54 -12.75 -10.47
C ASN A 151 0.93 -11.37 -10.17
N LEU A 152 1.05 -10.85 -8.94
CA LEU A 152 0.56 -9.51 -8.56
C LEU A 152 1.27 -8.36 -9.31
N PHE A 153 2.36 -8.65 -10.02
CA PHE A 153 2.95 -7.72 -10.99
C PHE A 153 2.07 -7.55 -12.23
N GLU A 154 1.41 -8.60 -12.68
CA GLU A 154 0.70 -8.64 -13.96
C GLU A 154 -0.74 -8.13 -13.86
N PHE A 155 -1.44 -8.44 -12.76
CA PHE A 155 -2.84 -8.06 -12.57
C PHE A 155 -3.11 -7.47 -11.18
N ILE A 156 -4.30 -6.88 -11.05
CA ILE A 156 -4.78 -6.28 -9.81
C ILE A 156 -5.80 -7.24 -9.18
N ASP A 157 -5.55 -7.66 -7.95
CA ASP A 157 -6.51 -8.45 -7.17
C ASP A 157 -7.13 -7.60 -6.05
N PHE A 158 -8.39 -7.25 -6.25
CA PHE A 158 -9.17 -6.44 -5.31
C PHE A 158 -9.50 -7.18 -4.00
N ASN A 159 -9.71 -8.50 -4.05
CA ASN A 159 -9.93 -9.31 -2.84
C ASN A 159 -8.66 -9.36 -2.01
N ARG A 160 -7.51 -9.55 -2.65
CA ARG A 160 -6.20 -9.56 -2.02
C ARG A 160 -5.89 -8.22 -1.34
N ALA A 161 -6.16 -7.11 -2.05
CA ALA A 161 -6.01 -5.77 -1.50
C ALA A 161 -6.93 -5.55 -0.27
N ALA A 162 -8.20 -5.96 -0.34
CA ALA A 162 -9.13 -5.87 0.78
C ALA A 162 -8.67 -6.69 2.00
N GLN A 163 -8.19 -7.92 1.78
CA GLN A 163 -7.65 -8.77 2.85
C GLN A 163 -6.39 -8.15 3.49
N PHE A 164 -5.46 -7.62 2.69
CA PHE A 164 -4.26 -6.93 3.17
C PHE A 164 -4.62 -5.75 4.08
N ILE A 165 -5.54 -4.88 3.63
CA ILE A 165 -5.99 -3.71 4.39
C ILE A 165 -6.72 -4.17 5.66
N PHE A 166 -7.60 -5.17 5.56
CA PHE A 166 -8.29 -5.73 6.71
C PHE A 166 -7.29 -6.23 7.77
N LEU A 167 -6.34 -7.09 7.40
CA LEU A 167 -5.34 -7.65 8.33
C LEU A 167 -4.50 -6.56 8.99
N ASN A 168 -4.11 -5.52 8.24
CA ASN A 168 -3.43 -4.36 8.80
C ASN A 168 -4.32 -3.58 9.78
N LYS A 169 -5.62 -3.44 9.49
CA LYS A 169 -6.53 -2.67 10.34
C LYS A 169 -7.07 -3.46 11.53
N SER A 170 -7.13 -4.78 11.48
CA SER A 170 -7.66 -5.63 12.56
C SER A 170 -6.58 -6.36 13.36
N GLY A 171 -5.36 -6.49 12.84
CA GLY A 171 -4.21 -7.11 13.51
C GLY A 171 -3.57 -6.23 14.57
N PHE A 172 -2.76 -6.86 15.44
CA PHE A 172 -2.07 -6.19 16.54
C PHE A 172 -1.20 -5.02 16.06
N ASN A 173 -1.46 -3.82 16.60
CA ASN A 173 -0.81 -2.54 16.26
C ASN A 173 -0.81 -2.14 14.78
N GLY A 174 -1.53 -2.86 13.92
CA GLY A 174 -1.47 -2.71 12.48
C GLY A 174 -0.08 -2.91 11.90
N LEU A 175 0.63 -3.90 12.42
CA LEU A 175 1.90 -4.34 11.87
C LEU A 175 1.67 -5.08 10.54
N TYR A 176 2.70 -5.04 9.70
CA TYR A 176 2.91 -6.02 8.65
C TYR A 176 4.18 -6.80 8.98
N ARG A 177 4.05 -8.12 9.16
CA ARG A 177 5.16 -9.01 9.48
C ARG A 177 4.91 -10.37 8.85
N VAL A 178 5.94 -10.91 8.23
CA VAL A 178 5.94 -12.25 7.64
C VAL A 178 6.98 -13.14 8.32
N ASN A 179 6.77 -14.45 8.31
CA ASN A 179 7.75 -15.44 8.73
C ASN A 179 8.79 -15.69 7.60
N LYS A 180 9.72 -16.65 7.81
CA LYS A 180 10.72 -17.02 6.79
C LYS A 180 10.12 -17.62 5.52
N SER A 181 8.92 -18.20 5.60
CA SER A 181 8.16 -18.73 4.47
C SER A 181 7.39 -17.65 3.70
N GLY A 182 7.39 -16.40 4.19
CA GLY A 182 6.66 -15.30 3.57
C GLY A 182 5.20 -15.18 4.00
N ASP A 183 4.76 -15.96 5.00
CA ASP A 183 3.39 -15.95 5.52
C ASP A 183 3.21 -14.84 6.54
N TYR A 184 2.10 -14.11 6.44
CA TYR A 184 1.71 -13.11 7.40
C TYR A 184 1.41 -13.74 8.77
N ASN A 185 2.06 -13.23 9.83
CA ASN A 185 2.04 -13.84 11.16
C ASN A 185 1.76 -12.84 12.30
N VAL A 186 1.06 -11.74 12.02
CA VAL A 186 0.60 -10.83 13.07
C VAL A 186 -0.63 -11.46 13.75
N PRO A 187 -0.74 -11.37 15.09
CA PRO A 187 -1.89 -11.89 15.82
C PRO A 187 -3.09 -10.94 15.77
N PHE A 188 -4.26 -11.46 16.15
CA PHE A 188 -5.49 -10.69 16.25
C PHE A 188 -5.35 -9.47 17.19
N GLY A 189 -5.87 -8.31 16.76
CA GLY A 189 -5.72 -7.04 17.47
C GLY A 189 -6.81 -6.68 18.47
N LYS A 190 -7.81 -7.57 18.71
CA LYS A 190 -8.89 -7.38 19.69
C LYS A 190 -9.65 -6.05 19.56
N LYS A 191 -10.07 -5.71 18.34
CA LYS A 191 -10.84 -4.49 18.06
C LYS A 191 -12.35 -4.76 18.10
N GLU A 192 -13.12 -3.99 18.85
CA GLU A 192 -14.58 -4.16 18.89
C GLU A 192 -15.22 -3.94 17.52
N LYS A 193 -14.86 -2.82 16.88
CA LYS A 193 -15.24 -2.47 15.52
C LYS A 193 -14.02 -2.05 14.72
N ILE A 194 -14.11 -2.25 13.41
CA ILE A 194 -13.12 -1.74 12.47
C ILE A 194 -13.80 -0.87 11.41
N LYS A 195 -13.08 0.20 11.04
CA LYS A 195 -13.34 1.00 9.85
C LYS A 195 -12.09 0.93 8.99
N ILE A 196 -12.16 0.22 7.87
CA ILE A 196 -10.97 -0.10 7.07
C ILE A 196 -10.72 0.89 5.93
N TYR A 197 -11.70 1.76 5.64
CA TYR A 197 -11.57 2.89 4.73
C TYR A 197 -12.41 4.09 5.18
N CYS A 198 -12.09 5.28 4.67
CA CYS A 198 -12.93 6.47 4.77
C CYS A 198 -13.03 7.08 3.37
N ILE A 199 -14.23 7.49 2.98
CA ILE A 199 -14.46 8.29 1.78
C ILE A 199 -14.40 9.76 2.23
N LEU A 200 -13.50 10.53 1.62
CA LEU A 200 -13.48 11.99 1.78
C LEU A 200 -14.68 12.52 0.97
N GLN A 201 -15.57 13.26 1.64
CA GLN A 201 -16.71 13.94 1.03
C GLN A 201 -16.31 15.34 0.60
#